data_AF-A0A970PKS5-F1
#
_entry.id   AF-A0A970PKS5-F1
#
_cell.length_a   1.000
_cell.length_b   1.000
_cell.length_c   1.000
_cell.angle_alpha   90.00
_cell.angle_beta   90.00
_cell.angle_gamma   90.00
#
_symmetry.space_group_name_H-M   'P 1'
#
loop_
_entity.id
_entity.type
_entity.pdbx_description
1 polymer ?
#
loop_
_entity_poly.entity_id
_entity_poly.type
_entity_poly.pdbx_seq_one_letter_code
_entity_poly.pdbx_strand_id
1 'polypeptide(L)'
;MYHARLIKVIALVVIIALSVTYLFAQYDEFYDTPPAQTQQPTATAYTQTLSNEAQGTLDGERDASGNLLYGCGGFACGVFGLLAAAISNPQPNAAVIAQLYETKGTEYALAYKYSYSKKARNQNMLYAGIGWAVTAAAALFTFSTIYDY
;
A
#
# COMPACT_ATOMS: atom_id res chain seq x y z
N MET A 1 -8.30 -7.52 -41.57
CA MET A 1 -7.84 -6.45 -40.65
C MET A 1 -8.71 -6.28 -39.40
N TYR A 2 -10.04 -6.46 -39.45
CA TYR A 2 -10.92 -6.33 -38.27
C TYR A 2 -10.59 -7.30 -37.11
N HIS A 3 -10.21 -8.55 -37.40
CA HIS A 3 -9.91 -9.54 -36.36
C HIS A 3 -8.69 -9.20 -35.49
N ALA A 4 -7.65 -8.57 -36.06
CA ALA A 4 -6.45 -8.20 -35.31
C ALA A 4 -6.70 -7.06 -34.32
N ARG A 5 -7.64 -6.16 -34.62
CA ARG A 5 -8.05 -5.08 -33.69
C ARG A 5 -8.95 -5.64 -32.58
N LEU A 6 -9.86 -6.55 -32.91
CA LEU A 6 -10.77 -7.17 -31.94
C LEU A 6 -10.02 -8.01 -30.90
N ILE A 7 -9.01 -8.80 -31.32
CA ILE A 7 -8.18 -9.61 -30.41
C ILE A 7 -7.41 -8.75 -29.41
N LYS A 8 -6.89 -7.59 -29.85
CA LYS A 8 -6.18 -6.65 -28.96
C LYS A 8 -7.11 -6.05 -27.89
N VAL A 9 -8.35 -5.72 -28.27
CA VAL A 9 -9.35 -5.20 -27.32
C VAL A 9 -9.77 -6.28 -26.32
N ILE A 10 -10.01 -7.51 -26.77
CA ILE A 10 -10.37 -8.63 -25.88
C ILE A 10 -9.23 -8.93 -24.91
N ALA A 11 -7.98 -8.96 -25.37
CA ALA A 11 -6.83 -9.16 -24.51
C ALA A 11 -6.72 -8.06 -23.43
N LEU A 12 -6.93 -6.79 -23.80
CA LEU A 12 -6.94 -5.67 -22.86
C LEU A 12 -8.04 -5.84 -21.80
N VAL A 13 -9.26 -6.19 -22.22
CA VAL A 13 -10.42 -6.38 -21.31
C VAL A 13 -10.18 -7.56 -20.36
N VAL A 14 -9.60 -8.66 -20.84
CA VAL A 14 -9.27 -9.82 -20.01
C VAL A 14 -8.18 -9.48 -18.98
N ILE A 15 -7.15 -8.72 -19.37
CA ILE A 15 -6.11 -8.26 -18.44
C ILE A 15 -6.71 -7.36 -17.36
N ILE A 16 -7.58 -6.41 -17.74
CA ILE A 16 -8.27 -5.54 -16.78
C ILE A 16 -9.17 -6.37 -15.86
N ALA A 17 -9.99 -7.28 -16.39
CA ALA A 17 -10.92 -8.10 -15.61
C ALA A 17 -10.20 -9.01 -14.59
N LEU A 18 -9.08 -9.63 -14.99
CA LEU A 18 -8.23 -10.44 -14.09
C LEU A 18 -7.54 -9.59 -13.02
N SER A 19 -7.08 -8.39 -13.38
CA SER A 19 -6.45 -7.46 -12.43
C SER A 19 -7.44 -6.97 -11.38
N VAL A 20 -8.69 -6.70 -11.79
CA VAL A 20 -9.76 -6.24 -10.91
C VAL A 20 -10.22 -7.36 -9.96
N THR A 21 -10.39 -8.59 -10.44
CA THR A 21 -10.77 -9.72 -9.55
C THR A 21 -9.68 -10.02 -8.52
N TYR A 22 -8.41 -9.92 -8.90
CA TYR A 22 -7.30 -10.07 -7.94
C TYR A 22 -7.29 -8.96 -6.88
N LEU A 23 -7.62 -7.73 -7.26
CA LEU A 23 -7.72 -6.59 -6.34
C LEU A 23 -8.81 -6.80 -5.27
N PHE A 24 -9.96 -7.34 -5.67
CA PHE A 24 -11.09 -7.61 -4.75
C PHE A 24 -10.88 -8.87 -3.89
N ALA A 25 -10.07 -9.83 -4.34
CA ALA A 25 -9.73 -11.01 -3.54
C ALA A 25 -8.87 -10.70 -2.30
N GLN A 26 -8.20 -9.54 -2.26
CA GLN A 26 -7.41 -9.11 -1.10
C GLN A 26 -8.21 -8.31 -0.06
N TYR A 27 -9.52 -8.12 -0.24
CA TYR A 27 -10.34 -7.23 0.59
C TYR A 27 -10.97 -7.90 1.83
N ASP A 28 -10.89 -9.22 1.98
CA ASP A 28 -11.68 -9.97 2.98
C ASP A 28 -11.08 -10.03 4.40
N GLU A 29 -9.88 -9.48 4.66
CA GLU A 29 -9.20 -9.65 5.96
C GLU A 29 -9.18 -8.37 6.84
N PHE A 30 -10.10 -7.43 6.60
CA PHE A 30 -9.92 -6.03 7.03
C PHE A 30 -10.70 -5.55 8.27
N TYR A 31 -11.40 -6.41 8.99
CA TYR A 31 -12.09 -6.02 10.23
C TYR A 31 -11.95 -7.07 11.31
N ASP A 32 -11.00 -6.87 12.22
CA ASP A 32 -11.18 -7.15 13.65
C ASP A 32 -9.98 -6.63 14.45
N THR A 33 -10.15 -5.49 15.12
CA THR A 33 -9.85 -5.32 16.56
C THR A 33 -10.06 -3.86 16.99
N PRO A 34 -10.92 -3.60 18.01
CA PRO A 34 -11.07 -2.27 18.59
C PRO A 34 -9.83 -1.89 19.42
N PRO A 35 -9.45 -0.59 19.49
CA PRO A 35 -8.29 -0.15 20.28
C PRO A 35 -8.56 -0.31 21.77
N ALA A 36 -7.68 -1.05 22.46
CA ALA A 36 -7.69 -1.20 23.92
C ALA A 36 -7.30 0.12 24.61
N GLN A 37 -7.95 0.41 25.74
CA GLN A 37 -7.92 1.65 26.48
C GLN A 37 -6.56 1.95 27.15
N THR A 38 -6.17 3.22 27.09
CA THR A 38 -4.96 3.84 27.65
C THR A 38 -4.96 3.88 29.18
N GLN A 39 -3.88 3.37 29.80
CA GLN A 39 -3.50 3.67 31.18
C GLN A 39 -2.51 4.84 31.20
N GLN A 40 -2.68 5.77 32.14
CA GLN A 40 -2.00 7.06 32.21
C GLN A 40 -0.69 6.97 33.04
N PRO A 41 0.52 7.23 32.49
CA PRO A 41 1.78 7.09 33.23
C PRO A 41 2.18 8.35 34.03
N THR A 42 2.89 8.13 35.15
CA THR A 42 3.41 9.15 36.08
C THR A 42 4.69 9.84 35.54
N ALA A 43 4.96 11.09 35.96
CA ALA A 43 5.87 12.05 35.31
C ALA A 43 7.32 11.61 35.00
N THR A 44 7.88 10.60 35.68
CA THR A 44 9.23 10.06 35.36
C THR A 44 9.22 9.10 34.17
N ALA A 45 8.07 8.47 33.88
CA ALA A 45 7.88 7.63 32.69
C ALA A 45 7.75 8.47 31.41
N TYR A 46 7.30 9.72 31.52
CA TYR A 46 7.01 10.58 30.37
C TYR A 46 8.22 10.81 29.44
N THR A 47 9.43 10.96 30.02
CA THR A 47 10.66 11.18 29.23
C THR A 47 11.14 9.89 28.54
N GLN A 48 10.90 8.73 29.14
CA GLN A 48 11.28 7.43 28.58
C GLN A 48 10.26 6.96 27.52
N THR A 49 8.97 7.23 27.75
CA THR A 49 7.87 7.08 26.79
C THR A 49 8.13 7.86 25.50
N LEU A 50 8.52 9.14 25.61
CA LEU A 50 8.82 9.98 24.43
C LEU A 50 10.01 9.45 23.60
N SER A 51 11.02 8.89 24.28
CA SER A 51 12.15 8.21 23.63
C SER A 51 11.71 6.93 22.91
N ASN A 52 10.87 6.12 23.55
CA ASN A 52 10.40 4.85 23.02
C ASN A 52 9.44 5.05 21.84
N GLU A 53 8.57 6.06 21.87
CA GLU A 53 7.70 6.40 20.74
C GLU A 53 8.49 6.92 19.53
N ALA A 54 9.49 7.78 19.76
CA ALA A 54 10.35 8.30 18.70
C ALA A 54 11.19 7.19 18.05
N GLN A 55 11.76 6.29 18.84
CA GLN A 55 12.47 5.11 18.33
C GLN A 55 11.53 4.13 17.62
N GLY A 56 10.35 3.87 18.18
CA GLY A 56 9.33 3.04 17.54
C GLY A 56 8.95 3.57 16.16
N THR A 57 8.81 4.90 16.05
CA THR A 57 8.49 5.57 14.79
C THR A 57 9.63 5.43 13.77
N LEU A 58 10.88 5.67 14.19
CA LEU A 58 12.06 5.54 13.32
C LEU A 58 12.24 4.11 12.80
N ASP A 59 12.12 3.12 13.68
CA ASP A 59 12.28 1.71 13.32
C ASP A 59 11.11 1.25 12.42
N GLY A 60 9.88 1.64 12.73
CA GLY A 60 8.71 1.35 11.89
C GLY A 60 8.83 1.97 10.51
N GLU A 61 9.36 3.18 10.42
CA GLU A 61 9.65 3.83 9.15
C GLU A 61 10.78 3.19 8.34
N ARG A 62 11.77 2.59 9.01
CA ARG A 62 12.91 1.95 8.37
C ARG A 62 12.53 0.58 7.81
N ASP A 63 11.72 -0.16 8.55
CA ASP A 63 11.30 -1.50 8.19
C ASP A 63 10.09 -1.49 7.22
N ALA A 64 9.45 -0.32 7.02
CA ALA A 64 8.36 -0.14 6.08
C ALA A 64 8.75 -0.47 4.63
N SER A 65 8.19 -1.56 4.11
CA SER A 65 8.28 -1.95 2.70
C SER A 65 6.91 -1.86 2.02
N GLY A 66 6.87 -1.19 0.88
CA GLY A 66 5.72 -1.17 0.00
C GLY A 66 5.61 -2.47 -0.79
N ASN A 67 4.41 -2.75 -1.28
CA ASN A 67 4.08 -3.89 -2.10
C ASN A 67 4.06 -3.48 -3.59
N LEU A 68 4.97 -4.06 -4.37
CA LEU A 68 5.09 -3.85 -5.83
C LEU A 68 3.80 -4.18 -6.59
N LEU A 69 2.92 -5.00 -6.01
CA LEU A 69 1.63 -5.36 -6.60
C LEU A 69 0.72 -4.15 -6.82
N TYR A 70 0.86 -3.10 -6.01
CA TYR A 70 0.17 -1.82 -6.26
C TYR A 70 0.67 -1.14 -7.53
N GLY A 71 1.94 -1.35 -7.93
CA GLY A 71 2.45 -0.91 -9.22
C GLY A 71 1.79 -1.62 -10.39
N CYS A 72 1.57 -2.94 -10.28
CA CYS A 72 0.78 -3.68 -11.26
C CYS A 72 -0.68 -3.18 -11.29
N GLY A 73 -1.27 -2.88 -10.14
CA GLY A 73 -2.61 -2.30 -10.04
C GLY A 73 -2.70 -0.92 -10.71
N GLY A 74 -1.71 -0.06 -10.51
CA GLY A 74 -1.61 1.23 -11.20
C GLY A 74 -1.42 1.07 -12.71
N PHE A 75 -0.63 0.10 -13.15
CA PHE A 75 -0.44 -0.19 -14.57
C PHE A 75 -1.73 -0.69 -15.23
N ALA A 76 -2.43 -1.65 -14.61
CA ALA A 76 -3.60 -2.28 -15.20
C ALA A 76 -4.88 -1.43 -15.08
N CYS A 77 -5.08 -0.77 -13.93
CA CYS A 77 -6.33 -0.10 -13.59
C CYS A 77 -6.19 1.43 -13.52
N GLY A 78 -5.00 1.95 -13.79
CA GLY A 78 -4.70 3.37 -13.81
C GLY A 78 -5.00 4.09 -12.51
N VAL A 79 -5.84 5.13 -12.57
CA VAL A 79 -6.22 5.95 -11.41
C VAL A 79 -6.94 5.12 -10.33
N PHE A 80 -7.63 4.05 -10.70
CA PHE A 80 -8.24 3.15 -9.71
C PHE A 80 -7.19 2.34 -8.92
N GLY A 81 -6.05 2.01 -9.53
CA GLY A 81 -4.93 1.40 -8.83
C GLY A 81 -4.29 2.33 -7.81
N LEU A 82 -4.23 3.64 -8.12
CA LEU A 82 -3.80 4.69 -7.19
C LEU A 82 -4.77 4.84 -6.00
N LEU A 83 -6.08 4.83 -6.26
CA LEU A 83 -7.10 4.87 -5.21
C LEU A 83 -7.01 3.65 -4.29
N ALA A 84 -6.82 2.45 -4.86
CA ALA A 84 -6.63 1.23 -4.10
C ALA A 84 -5.38 1.28 -3.20
N ALA A 85 -4.28 1.87 -3.70
CA ALA A 85 -3.09 2.11 -2.88
C ALA A 85 -3.34 3.14 -1.77
N ALA A 86 -4.14 4.18 -2.02
CA ALA A 86 -4.43 5.24 -1.04
C ALA A 86 -5.32 4.76 0.12
N ILE A 87 -6.25 3.84 -0.14
CA ILE A 87 -7.12 3.25 0.90
C ILE A 87 -6.51 2.00 1.54
N SER A 88 -5.37 1.52 1.04
CA SER A 88 -4.67 0.37 1.62
C SER A 88 -4.18 0.66 3.05
N ASN A 89 -4.30 -0.32 3.93
CA ASN A 89 -3.77 -0.28 5.29
C ASN A 89 -2.71 -1.38 5.44
N PRO A 90 -1.48 -1.16 4.94
CA PRO A 90 -0.43 -2.14 5.04
C PRO A 90 -0.09 -2.38 6.51
N GLN A 91 -0.21 -3.61 6.97
CA GLN A 91 0.15 -3.97 8.34
C GLN A 91 1.53 -4.63 8.38
N PRO A 92 2.34 -4.34 9.39
CA PRO A 92 3.56 -5.09 9.66
C PRO A 92 3.23 -6.53 10.08
N ASN A 93 4.20 -7.44 9.96
CA ASN A 93 4.03 -8.84 10.33
C ASN A 93 3.56 -8.96 11.79
N ALA A 94 2.47 -9.69 12.01
CA ALA A 94 1.86 -9.89 13.33
C ALA A 94 2.85 -10.49 14.35
N ALA A 95 3.76 -11.37 13.92
CA ALA A 95 4.79 -11.94 14.77
C ALA A 95 5.81 -10.89 15.27
N VAL A 96 6.19 -9.94 14.38
CA VAL A 96 7.10 -8.84 14.74
C VAL A 96 6.41 -7.91 15.74
N ILE A 97 5.14 -7.57 15.50
CA ILE A 97 4.37 -6.73 16.42
C ILE A 97 4.21 -7.39 17.79
N ALA A 98 3.88 -8.68 17.84
CA ALA A 98 3.76 -9.44 19.09
C ALA A 98 5.09 -9.43 19.88
N GLN A 99 6.21 -9.68 19.20
CA GLN A 99 7.54 -9.62 19.82
C GLN A 99 7.87 -8.20 20.34
N LEU A 100 7.50 -7.16 19.60
CA LEU A 100 7.73 -5.77 20.01
C LEU A 100 6.89 -5.39 21.24
N TYR A 101 5.65 -5.88 21.35
CA TYR A 101 4.83 -5.70 22.54
C TYR A 101 5.48 -6.32 23.78
N GLU A 102 6.05 -7.52 23.65
CA GLU A 102 6.70 -8.23 24.77
C GLU A 102 8.07 -7.63 25.15
N THR A 103 8.85 -7.16 24.17
CA THR A 103 10.25 -6.74 24.40
C THR A 103 10.42 -5.25 24.66
N LYS A 104 9.62 -4.39 24.00
CA LYS A 104 9.76 -2.92 24.06
C LYS A 104 8.52 -2.20 24.61
N GLY A 105 7.43 -2.94 24.84
CA GLY A 105 6.21 -2.42 25.42
C GLY A 105 5.23 -1.82 24.42
N THR A 106 4.05 -1.48 24.91
CA THR A 106 2.87 -1.10 24.12
C THR A 106 3.04 0.20 23.33
N GLU A 107 3.60 1.24 23.96
CA GLU A 107 3.77 2.56 23.33
C GLU A 107 4.72 2.49 22.13
N TYR A 108 5.83 1.76 22.28
CA TYR A 108 6.78 1.50 21.19
C TYR A 108 6.10 0.75 20.04
N ALA A 109 5.41 -0.36 20.33
CA ALA A 109 4.80 -1.20 19.31
C ALA A 109 3.68 -0.48 18.54
N LEU A 110 2.90 0.37 19.22
CA LEU A 110 1.89 1.22 18.58
C LEU A 110 2.51 2.29 17.67
N ALA A 111 3.54 3.00 18.15
CA ALA A 111 4.26 3.99 17.36
C ALA A 111 4.94 3.35 16.13
N TYR A 112 5.52 2.16 16.30
CA TYR A 112 6.07 1.33 15.22
C TYR A 112 5.00 0.93 14.20
N LYS A 113 3.86 0.40 14.66
CA LYS A 113 2.77 -0.02 13.75
C LYS A 113 2.26 1.14 12.92
N TYR A 114 2.00 2.28 13.56
CA TYR A 114 1.45 3.46 12.90
C TYR A 114 2.41 4.03 11.83
N SER A 115 3.68 4.20 12.20
CA SER A 115 4.71 4.74 11.30
C SER A 115 4.99 3.80 10.12
N TYR A 116 5.05 2.49 10.38
CA TYR A 116 5.17 1.46 9.34
C TYR A 116 4.03 1.56 8.33
N SER A 117 2.78 1.51 8.80
CA SER A 117 1.60 1.54 7.92
C SER A 117 1.55 2.82 7.08
N LYS A 118 1.86 3.97 7.69
CA LYS A 118 1.88 5.26 7.00
C LYS A 118 2.92 5.26 5.88
N LYS A 119 4.13 4.79 6.14
CA LYS A 119 5.24 4.82 5.17
C LYS A 119 5.10 3.77 4.08
N ALA A 120 4.68 2.55 4.44
CA ALA A 120 4.37 1.50 3.48
C ALA A 120 3.23 1.91 2.54
N ARG A 121 2.20 2.61 3.04
CA ARG A 121 1.12 3.16 2.19
C ARG A 121 1.65 4.18 1.19
N ASN A 122 2.53 5.09 1.63
CA ASN A 122 3.15 6.07 0.74
C ASN A 122 3.97 5.39 -0.37
N GLN A 123 4.70 4.32 -0.03
CA GLN A 123 5.43 3.53 -1.03
C GLN A 123 4.48 2.78 -1.98
N ASN A 124 3.36 2.22 -1.49
CA ASN A 124 2.33 1.61 -2.33
C ASN A 124 1.75 2.61 -3.34
N MET A 125 1.46 3.84 -2.87
CA MET A 125 0.98 4.92 -3.73
C MET A 125 2.02 5.32 -4.78
N LEU A 126 3.30 5.37 -4.40
CA LEU A 126 4.39 5.63 -5.33
C LEU A 126 4.46 4.54 -6.41
N TYR A 127 4.41 3.27 -6.03
CA TYR A 127 4.42 2.16 -6.98
C TYR A 127 3.21 2.21 -7.91
N ALA A 128 2.00 2.41 -7.39
CA ALA A 128 0.79 2.59 -8.19
C ALA A 128 0.90 3.79 -9.14
N GLY A 129 1.48 4.90 -8.69
CA GLY A 129 1.72 6.08 -9.51
C GLY A 129 2.68 5.82 -10.67
N ILE A 130 3.77 5.09 -10.41
CA ILE A 130 4.71 4.67 -11.46
C ILE A 130 4.00 3.76 -12.47
N GLY A 131 3.24 2.77 -11.99
CA GLY A 131 2.46 1.89 -12.85
C GLY A 131 1.51 2.66 -13.77
N TRP A 132 0.74 3.60 -13.21
CA TRP A 132 -0.17 4.44 -13.98
C TRP A 132 0.57 5.32 -14.98
N ALA A 133 1.69 5.95 -14.59
CA ALA A 133 2.47 6.80 -15.47
C ALA A 133 3.00 6.05 -16.70
N VAL A 134 3.45 4.80 -16.50
CA VAL A 134 3.91 3.93 -17.60
C VAL A 134 2.76 3.64 -18.57
N THR A 135 1.58 3.28 -18.07
CA THR A 135 0.41 3.02 -18.92
C THR A 135 -0.06 4.26 -19.66
N ALA A 136 -0.09 5.41 -18.98
CA ALA A 136 -0.46 6.68 -19.59
C ALA A 136 0.52 7.09 -20.72
N ALA A 137 1.82 6.95 -20.49
CA ALA A 137 2.85 7.22 -21.51
C ALA A 137 2.72 6.29 -22.71
N ALA A 138 2.50 4.99 -22.49
CA ALA A 138 2.28 4.03 -23.55
C ALA A 138 1.02 4.35 -24.37
N ALA A 139 -0.08 4.73 -23.72
CA ALA A 139 -1.30 5.13 -24.39
C ALA A 139 -1.08 6.38 -25.27
N LEU A 140 -0.42 7.42 -24.74
CA LEU A 140 -0.11 8.64 -25.48
C LEU A 140 0.76 8.37 -26.73
N PHE A 141 1.80 7.54 -26.59
CA PHE A 141 2.65 7.13 -27.72
C PHE A 141 1.87 6.34 -28.78
N THR A 142 0.95 5.49 -28.34
CA THR A 142 0.10 4.71 -29.26
C THR A 142 -0.90 5.62 -29.98
N PHE A 143 -1.46 6.61 -29.30
CA PHE A 143 -2.33 7.62 -29.91
C PHE A 143 -1.57 8.48 -30.94
N SER A 144 -0.38 9.00 -30.61
CA SER A 144 0.38 9.82 -31.57
C SER A 144 0.72 9.05 -32.85
N THR A 145 1.16 7.79 -32.72
CA THR A 145 1.51 6.95 -33.88
C THR A 145 0.31 6.51 -34.73
N ILE A 146 -0.92 6.53 -34.19
CA ILE A 146 -2.13 6.17 -34.93
C ILE A 146 -2.71 7.38 -35.69
N TYR A 147 -2.59 8.60 -35.15
CA TYR A 147 -3.21 9.80 -35.71
C TYR A 147 -2.30 10.63 -36.63
N ASP A 148 -1.04 10.25 -36.79
CA ASP A 148 -0.12 10.83 -37.79
C ASP A 148 -0.33 10.27 -39.23
N TYR A 149 -1.54 9.76 -39.55
CA TYR A 149 -1.95 9.30 -40.89
C TYR A 149 -3.25 9.95 -41.37
#